data_AF-A0AAV5BC91-F1
#
_entry.id   AF-A0AAV5BC91-F1
#
_cell.length_a   1.000
_cell.length_b   1.000
_cell.length_c   1.000
_cell.angle_alpha   90.00
_cell.angle_beta   90.00
_cell.angle_gamma   90.00
#
_symmetry.space_group_name_H-M   'P 1'
#
loop_
_entity.id
_entity.type
_entity.pdbx_description
1 polymer ?
#
loop_
_entity_poly.entity_id
_entity_poly.type
_entity_poly.pdbx_seq_one_letter_code
_entity_poly.pdbx_strand_id
1 'polypeptide(L)'
;MAAGATHPALTSTCRSQRGNWEHIGVYQGGIIPVQYQRVQCSRSGGVRFVINGFNYFELVNIRNLAGSGSVATAWVKGTNTGWIQMSRN
;
A
#
# COMPACT_ATOMS: atom_id res chain seq x y z
N MET A 1 -24.93 -29.56 -3.22
CA MET A 1 -24.65 -28.38 -4.05
C MET A 1 -25.09 -27.15 -3.26
N ALA A 2 -24.21 -26.56 -2.45
CA ALA A 2 -24.53 -25.35 -1.69
C ALA A 2 -24.13 -24.15 -2.55
N ALA A 3 -25.11 -23.35 -2.95
CA ALA A 3 -24.88 -22.07 -3.59
C ALA A 3 -24.07 -21.20 -2.60
N GLY A 4 -22.82 -20.92 -2.97
CA GLY A 4 -21.91 -20.13 -2.14
C GLY A 4 -22.44 -18.72 -1.97
N ALA A 5 -22.70 -18.34 -0.72
CA ALA A 5 -22.94 -16.96 -0.35
C ALA A 5 -21.73 -16.12 -0.79
N THR A 6 -21.93 -15.32 -1.84
CA THR A 6 -20.98 -14.30 -2.26
C THR A 6 -20.98 -13.19 -1.20
N HIS A 7 -20.12 -13.34 -0.19
CA HIS A 7 -19.85 -12.26 0.76
C HIS A 7 -19.38 -11.01 -0.01
N PRO A 8 -20.09 -9.88 0.05
CA PRO A 8 -19.64 -8.63 -0.56
C PRO A 8 -18.69 -7.96 0.42
N ALA A 9 -17.46 -8.47 0.58
CA ALA A 9 -16.58 -7.94 1.62
C ALA A 9 -15.09 -7.97 1.29
N LEU A 10 -14.69 -7.66 0.05
CA LEU A 10 -13.29 -7.27 -0.26
C LEU A 10 -13.18 -6.28 -1.44
N THR A 11 -14.17 -5.41 -1.65
CA THR A 11 -14.09 -4.33 -2.64
C THR A 11 -13.17 -3.20 -2.11
N SER A 12 -11.85 -3.40 -2.27
CA SER A 12 -10.83 -2.36 -2.49
C SER A 12 -10.98 -1.01 -1.77
N THR A 13 -11.11 -1.00 -0.44
CA THR A 13 -10.97 0.24 0.36
C THR A 13 -9.50 0.63 0.55
N CYS A 14 -8.74 0.74 -0.54
CA CYS A 14 -7.49 1.52 -0.54
C CYS A 14 -7.77 3.03 -0.43
N ARG A 15 -9.05 3.41 -0.41
CA ARG A 15 -9.53 4.75 -0.06
C ARG A 15 -9.70 4.80 1.46
N SER A 16 -8.60 5.06 2.17
CA SER A 16 -8.61 5.33 3.60
C SER A 16 -9.45 6.58 3.89
N GLN A 17 -10.69 6.40 4.33
CA GLN A 17 -11.40 7.42 5.09
C GLN A 17 -12.16 6.77 6.26
N ARG A 18 -11.60 6.98 7.46
CA ARG A 18 -12.11 6.63 8.80
C ARG A 18 -11.99 5.16 9.22
N GLY A 19 -11.86 4.96 10.54
CA GLY A 19 -11.63 3.67 11.18
C GLY A 19 -12.70 2.67 10.77
N ASN A 20 -12.29 1.66 10.00
CA ASN A 20 -13.24 0.77 9.32
C ASN A 20 -13.78 -0.34 10.24
N TRP A 21 -13.33 -0.42 11.50
CA TRP A 21 -13.71 -1.49 12.44
C TRP A 21 -15.22 -1.53 12.72
N GLU A 22 -15.89 -0.37 12.72
CA GLU A 22 -17.36 -0.29 12.85
C GLU A 22 -18.10 -0.98 11.69
N HIS A 23 -17.44 -1.09 10.53
CA HIS A 23 -17.99 -1.73 9.34
C HIS A 23 -17.51 -3.17 9.13
N ILE A 24 -16.60 -3.69 9.97
CA ILE A 24 -15.98 -5.02 9.78
C ILE A 24 -16.59 -6.10 10.68
N GLY A 25 -17.27 -5.73 11.78
CA GLY A 25 -17.95 -6.72 12.62
C GLY A 25 -18.63 -6.16 13.86
N VAL A 26 -19.38 -7.02 14.56
CA VAL A 26 -20.02 -6.68 15.83
C VAL A 26 -18.96 -6.60 16.91
N TYR A 27 -18.77 -5.41 17.49
CA TYR A 27 -17.84 -5.17 18.58
C TYR A 27 -18.32 -5.87 19.86
N GLN A 28 -17.55 -6.85 20.35
CA GLN A 28 -17.81 -7.53 21.62
C GLN A 28 -16.58 -7.41 22.52
N GLY A 29 -16.73 -6.75 23.67
CA GLY A 29 -15.70 -6.73 24.72
C GLY A 29 -14.34 -6.14 24.35
N GLY A 30 -14.24 -5.25 23.36
CA GLY A 30 -12.96 -4.67 22.96
C GLY A 30 -12.26 -5.33 21.78
N ILE A 31 -12.76 -6.48 21.31
CA ILE A 31 -12.05 -7.34 20.37
C ILE A 31 -12.94 -7.64 19.17
N ILE A 32 -12.43 -7.38 17.95
CA ILE A 32 -13.06 -7.79 16.69
C ILE A 32 -12.11 -8.78 16.01
N PRO A 33 -12.49 -10.06 15.82
CA PRO A 33 -11.70 -11.00 15.04
C PRO A 33 -11.78 -10.61 13.55
N VAL A 34 -10.63 -10.30 12.94
CA VAL A 34 -10.55 -9.87 11.53
C VAL A 34 -9.76 -10.89 10.72
N GLN A 35 -10.34 -11.35 9.62
CA GLN A 35 -9.60 -12.03 8.55
C GLN A 35 -9.19 -11.00 7.50
N TYR A 36 -7.94 -11.04 7.03
CA TYR A 36 -7.41 -10.06 6.08
C TYR A 36 -6.71 -10.74 4.91
N GLN A 37 -6.81 -10.13 3.73
CA GLN A 37 -6.08 -10.51 2.53
C GLN A 37 -5.61 -9.24 1.81
N ARG A 38 -4.47 -9.31 1.14
CA ARG A 38 -4.03 -8.23 0.24
C ARG A 38 -4.91 -8.22 -1.01
N VAL A 39 -5.45 -7.04 -1.32
CA VAL A 39 -6.23 -6.78 -2.54
C VAL A 39 -5.51 -5.77 -3.41
N GLN A 40 -5.72 -5.85 -4.72
CA GLN A 40 -5.18 -4.86 -5.63
C GLN A 40 -5.83 -3.50 -5.40
N CYS A 41 -5.00 -2.47 -5.20
CA CYS A 41 -5.47 -1.11 -5.02
C CYS A 41 -5.64 -0.41 -6.36
N SER A 42 -6.86 0.04 -6.65
CA SER A 42 -7.11 1.04 -7.68
C SER A 42 -6.86 2.43 -7.10
N ARG A 43 -6.11 3.26 -7.82
CA ARG A 43 -5.74 4.63 -7.41
C ARG A 43 -5.93 5.59 -8.58
N SER A 44 -6.18 6.85 -8.26
CA SER A 44 -6.16 7.94 -9.22
C SER A 44 -4.81 8.67 -9.21
N GLY A 45 -4.40 9.18 -10.38
CA GLY A 45 -3.13 9.88 -10.56
C GLY A 45 -1.92 8.95 -10.75
N GLY A 46 -0.73 9.56 -10.86
CA GLY A 46 0.55 8.86 -11.10
C GLY A 46 1.27 8.43 -9.82
N VAL A 47 2.38 7.70 -9.99
CA VAL A 47 3.32 7.43 -8.90
C VAL A 47 3.91 8.75 -8.41
N ARG A 48 4.02 8.92 -7.09
CA ARG A 48 4.58 10.14 -6.49
C ARG A 48 5.92 9.80 -5.85
N PHE A 49 6.94 10.59 -6.19
CA PHE A 49 8.26 10.51 -5.60
C PHE A 49 8.50 11.76 -4.76
N VAL A 50 8.85 11.57 -3.50
CA VAL A 50 9.34 12.67 -2.64
C VAL A 50 10.80 12.41 -2.36
N ILE A 51 11.64 13.36 -2.76
CA ILE A 51 13.08 13.32 -2.63
C ILE A 51 13.41 14.13 -1.36
N ASN A 52 13.99 13.48 -0.36
CA ASN A 52 14.44 14.09 0.89
C ASN A 52 15.85 13.61 1.17
N GLY A 53 16.70 14.43 1.76
CA GLY A 53 18.04 13.97 2.08
C GLY A 53 18.86 15.06 2.73
N PHE A 54 20.03 14.69 3.24
CA PHE A 54 21.00 15.65 3.70
C PHE A 54 22.42 15.12 3.57
N ASN A 55 23.28 15.88 2.88
CA ASN A 55 24.72 15.70 2.64
C ASN A 55 25.17 14.34 2.09
N TYR A 56 24.94 13.26 2.84
CA TYR A 56 25.50 11.94 2.61
C TYR A 56 24.48 10.90 2.15
N PHE A 57 23.18 11.20 2.23
CA PHE A 57 22.13 10.29 1.80
C PHE A 57 20.98 11.04 1.13
N GLU A 58 20.41 10.36 0.13
CA GLU A 58 19.17 10.75 -0.52
C GLU A 58 18.13 9.66 -0.27
N LEU A 59 16.95 10.08 0.15
CA LEU A 59 15.81 9.25 0.54
C LEU A 59 14.66 9.55 -0.40
N VAL A 60 14.34 8.57 -1.23
CA VAL A 60 13.21 8.64 -2.16
C VAL A 60 12.03 7.91 -1.54
N ASN A 61 10.98 8.66 -1.20
CA ASN A 61 9.72 8.10 -0.76
C ASN A 61 8.80 7.85 -1.97
N ILE A 62 8.53 6.58 -2.25
CA ILE A 62 7.69 6.15 -3.36
C ILE A 62 6.26 5.92 -2.84
N ARG A 63 5.32 6.76 -3.27
CA ARG A 63 3.92 6.73 -2.83
C ARG A 63 2.96 6.59 -3.99
N ASN A 64 1.71 6.31 -3.63
CA ASN A 64 0.60 6.14 -4.54
C ASN A 64 0.94 5.03 -5.55
N LEU A 65 1.07 3.77 -5.11
CA LEU A 65 1.33 2.60 -5.96
C LEU A 65 0.06 1.77 -6.15
N ALA A 66 -0.09 1.13 -7.31
CA ALA A 66 -1.32 0.43 -7.74
C ALA A 66 -1.03 -1.06 -7.71
N GLY A 67 -2.09 -1.87 -7.86
CA GLY A 67 -1.94 -3.31 -7.80
C GLY A 67 -1.51 -3.70 -6.40
N SER A 68 -0.37 -4.39 -6.26
CA SER A 68 0.13 -4.88 -4.96
C SER A 68 0.45 -3.75 -3.96
N GLY A 69 0.74 -2.54 -4.43
CA GLY A 69 1.11 -1.41 -3.56
C GLY A 69 2.49 -1.54 -2.92
N SER A 70 3.25 -2.59 -3.25
CA SER A 70 4.60 -2.86 -2.72
C SER A 70 5.68 -2.71 -3.78
N VAL A 71 6.78 -2.04 -3.45
CA VAL A 71 8.01 -2.01 -4.26
C VAL A 71 8.93 -3.12 -3.76
N ALA A 72 9.60 -3.86 -4.64
CA ALA A 72 10.66 -4.79 -4.24
C ALA A 72 11.99 -4.04 -4.07
N THR A 73 12.42 -3.36 -5.13
CA THR A 73 13.71 -2.69 -5.25
C THR A 73 13.56 -1.35 -5.98
N ALA A 74 14.49 -0.44 -5.76
CA ALA A 74 14.58 0.83 -6.46
C ALA A 74 16.03 1.09 -6.87
N TRP A 75 16.21 1.74 -8.02
CA TRP A 75 17.51 2.18 -8.52
C TRP A 75 17.42 3.64 -8.94
N VAL A 76 18.53 4.35 -8.79
CA VAL A 76 18.68 5.74 -9.22
C VAL A 76 19.79 5.82 -10.26
N LYS A 77 19.62 6.68 -11.26
CA LYS A 77 20.63 7.00 -12.26
C LYS A 77 20.78 8.51 -12.33
N GLY A 78 21.99 9.00 -12.09
CA GLY A 78 22.36 10.40 -12.34
C GLY A 78 22.83 10.60 -13.77
N THR A 79 23.10 11.86 -14.13
CA THR A 79 23.47 12.27 -15.50
C THR A 79 24.67 11.48 -16.05
N ASN A 80 25.66 11.22 -15.20
CA ASN A 80 26.92 10.56 -15.57
C ASN A 80 27.19 9.29 -14.74
N THR A 81 26.15 8.66 -14.19
CA THR A 81 26.31 7.41 -13.42
C THR A 81 25.64 6.22 -14.11
N GLY A 82 26.05 5.01 -13.73
CA GLY A 82 25.23 3.81 -13.93
C GLY A 82 24.00 3.80 -13.04
N TRP A 83 23.23 2.71 -13.12
CA TRP A 83 22.14 2.45 -12.17
C TRP A 83 22.72 2.04 -10.82
N ILE A 84 22.39 2.80 -9.79
CA ILE A 84 22.83 2.56 -8.41
C ILE A 84 21.62 2.06 -7.63
N GLN A 85 21.76 0.90 -6.99
CA GLN A 85 20.68 0.32 -6.21
C GLN A 85 20.49 1.09 -4.91
N MET A 86 19.25 1.43 -4.59
CA MET A 86 18.88 2.03 -3.32
C MET A 86 18.62 0.96 -2.26
N SER A 87 18.97 1.26 -1.01
CA SER A 87 18.56 0.47 0.15
C SER A 87 17.17 0.89 0.65
N ARG A 88 16.46 -0.05 1.28
CA ARG A 88 15.17 0.22 1.93
C ARG A 88 15.42 0.66 3.38
N ASN A 89 14.77 1.75 3.79
CA ASN A 89 14.63 2.13 5.20
C ASN A 89 13.51 1.33 5.87
#